data_AF-A0A7S2CHR1-F1
#
_entry.id   AF-A0A7S2CHR1-F1
#
_cell.length_a   1.000
_cell.length_b   1.000
_cell.length_c   1.000
_cell.angle_alpha   90.00
_cell.angle_beta   90.00
_cell.angle_gamma   90.00
#
_symmetry.space_group_name_H-M   'P 1'
#
loop_
_entity.id
_entity.type
_entity.pdbx_description
1 polymer ?
#
loop_
_entity_poly.entity_id
_entity_poly.type
_entity_poly.pdbx_seq_one_letter_code
_entity_poly.pdbx_strand_id
1 'polypeptide(L)'
;QSGRKRGRGESGGSRVDGKADDSGNGGGRRTRGGRSNGPGKYAKMLNGQHDDSEDDSEGSSGGGSDDDAFDCAFCQDDPKIKVCFKCGCQKCGGKHDHSLILLCDECDDEYHVYCVDPPLERIPEGDWFCSKCELKRERAEKRRLAREQAAAQAPIKAERKSSRPS
;
A
#
# COMPACT_ATOMS: atom_id res chain seq x y z
N GLN A 1 -6.45 -50.85 -50.46
CA GLN A 1 -6.66 -49.86 -51.55
C GLN A 1 -7.20 -48.57 -50.92
N SER A 2 -6.67 -47.42 -51.37
CA SER A 2 -7.24 -46.05 -51.34
C SER A 2 -7.85 -45.55 -50.01
N GLY A 3 -7.33 -44.54 -49.29
CA GLY A 3 -6.69 -43.31 -49.73
C GLY A 3 -7.72 -42.17 -49.80
N ARG A 4 -7.53 -41.09 -49.02
CA ARG A 4 -7.79 -39.69 -49.43
C ARG A 4 -7.29 -38.67 -48.39
N LYS A 5 -6.50 -37.75 -48.92
CA LYS A 5 -5.77 -36.64 -48.32
C LYS A 5 -6.70 -35.55 -47.78
N ARG A 6 -6.25 -34.81 -46.76
CA ARG A 6 -6.46 -33.35 -46.66
C ARG A 6 -5.19 -32.71 -46.10
N GLY A 7 -4.54 -31.91 -46.93
CA GLY A 7 -3.50 -30.98 -46.49
C GLY A 7 -4.15 -29.69 -45.99
N ARG A 8 -3.47 -29.04 -45.04
CA ARG A 8 -3.67 -27.62 -44.76
C ARG A 8 -2.27 -27.05 -44.52
N GLY A 9 -1.91 -26.07 -45.35
CA GLY A 9 -0.63 -25.39 -45.26
C GLY A 9 -0.59 -24.48 -44.04
N GLU A 10 0.59 -24.37 -43.45
CA GLU A 10 0.93 -23.32 -42.49
C GLU A 10 2.04 -22.47 -43.09
N SER A 11 1.67 -21.21 -43.30
CA SER A 11 2.52 -20.10 -43.66
C SER A 11 3.08 -19.45 -42.38
N GLY A 12 4.36 -19.08 -42.40
CA GLY A 12 4.79 -17.84 -41.75
C GLY A 12 5.90 -17.98 -40.71
N GLY A 13 6.94 -17.14 -40.88
CA GLY A 13 7.72 -16.59 -39.79
C GLY A 13 9.16 -17.04 -39.66
N SER A 14 10.04 -16.58 -40.55
CA SER A 14 11.48 -16.54 -40.26
C SER A 14 11.74 -15.60 -39.09
N ARG A 15 12.39 -16.15 -38.07
CA ARG A 15 12.91 -15.45 -36.89
C ARG A 15 14.06 -14.55 -37.35
N VAL A 16 14.02 -13.28 -36.94
CA VAL A 16 15.20 -12.41 -36.95
C VAL A 16 15.47 -11.96 -35.52
N ASP A 17 16.74 -12.04 -35.17
CA ASP A 17 17.31 -11.91 -33.84
C ASP A 17 17.12 -10.50 -33.25
N GLY A 18 16.42 -10.43 -32.11
CA GLY A 18 16.43 -9.26 -31.24
C GLY A 18 17.66 -9.31 -30.34
N LYS A 19 18.62 -8.43 -30.59
CA LYS A 19 19.75 -8.18 -29.70
C LYS A 19 19.22 -7.45 -28.47
N ALA A 20 19.19 -8.15 -27.33
CA ALA A 20 18.87 -7.56 -26.03
C ALA A 20 20.14 -6.95 -25.46
N ASP A 21 20.10 -5.65 -25.20
CA ASP A 21 21.17 -4.91 -24.54
C ASP A 21 21.15 -5.25 -23.05
N ASP A 22 22.20 -5.95 -22.64
CA ASP A 22 22.58 -6.19 -21.26
C ASP A 22 22.99 -4.87 -20.61
N SER A 23 22.22 -4.42 -19.62
CA SER A 23 22.62 -3.35 -18.72
C SER A 23 21.94 -3.50 -17.37
N GLY A 24 22.75 -3.83 -16.36
CA GLY A 24 22.56 -3.30 -15.02
C GLY A 24 21.99 -4.26 -13.98
N ASN A 25 22.86 -5.14 -13.48
CA ASN A 25 22.80 -5.69 -12.14
C ASN A 25 22.58 -4.57 -11.10
N GLY A 26 21.48 -4.65 -10.35
CA GLY A 26 21.14 -3.73 -9.27
C GLY A 26 20.21 -4.40 -8.27
N GLY A 27 20.72 -5.41 -7.55
CA GLY A 27 20.04 -6.06 -6.44
C GLY A 27 19.80 -5.09 -5.27
N GLY A 28 18.79 -4.25 -5.38
CA GLY A 28 18.27 -3.43 -4.29
C GLY A 28 17.30 -4.27 -3.46
N ARG A 29 17.82 -4.92 -2.42
CA ARG A 29 17.03 -5.53 -1.35
C ARG A 29 16.19 -4.43 -0.71
N ARG A 30 14.95 -4.23 -1.17
CA ARG A 30 14.03 -3.24 -0.60
C ARG A 30 13.69 -3.69 0.82
N THR A 31 14.43 -3.15 1.78
CA THR A 31 14.04 -3.17 3.17
C THR A 31 12.65 -2.58 3.27
N ARG A 32 11.81 -3.18 4.11
CA ARG A 32 10.47 -2.71 4.46
C ARG A 32 10.66 -1.40 5.25
N GLY A 33 10.92 -0.31 4.52
CA GLY A 33 11.11 1.02 5.07
C GLY A 33 9.84 1.46 5.77
N GLY A 34 10.00 1.82 7.05
CA GLY A 34 8.94 2.37 7.87
C GLY A 34 8.25 3.51 7.17
N ARG A 35 6.93 3.51 7.25
CA ARG A 35 6.10 4.63 6.79
C ARG A 35 6.28 5.73 7.81
N SER A 36 7.23 6.62 7.57
CA SER A 36 7.28 7.90 8.26
C SER A 36 6.22 8.79 7.62
N ASN A 37 4.96 8.57 7.99
CA ASN A 37 3.98 9.65 7.95
C ASN A 37 4.41 10.62 9.06
N GLY A 38 5.13 11.66 8.67
CA GLY A 38 5.43 12.78 9.56
C GLY A 38 4.13 13.45 10.03
N PRO A 39 4.15 14.10 11.20
CA PRO A 39 2.96 14.69 11.80
C PRO A 39 2.41 15.82 10.93
N GLY A 40 1.09 16.02 11.04
CA GLY A 40 0.26 16.81 10.15
C GLY A 40 0.81 18.17 9.71
N LYS A 41 0.81 18.37 8.40
CA LYS A 41 1.14 19.64 7.72
C LYS A 41 0.03 20.69 7.85
N TYR A 42 -0.93 20.51 8.76
CA TYR A 42 -2.01 21.48 9.04
C TYR A 42 -1.88 22.11 10.44
N ALA A 43 -0.66 22.40 10.86
CA ALA A 43 -0.45 23.26 12.03
C ALA A 43 -0.69 24.74 11.63
N LYS A 44 -1.91 25.20 11.88
CA LYS A 44 -2.32 26.59 12.20
C LYS A 44 -1.41 27.72 11.69
N MET A 45 -1.79 28.36 10.58
CA MET A 45 -1.46 29.77 10.34
C MET A 45 -2.65 30.63 10.78
N LEU A 46 -2.69 30.95 12.07
CA LEU A 46 -3.44 32.10 12.58
C LEU A 46 -2.44 32.97 13.36
N ASN A 47 -2.36 34.24 12.94
CA ASN A 47 -1.59 35.38 13.46
C ASN A 47 -0.08 35.49 13.16
N GLY A 48 0.30 36.65 12.61
CA GLY A 48 1.51 37.37 13.01
C GLY A 48 2.57 37.63 11.94
N GLN A 49 2.53 38.84 11.36
CA GLN A 49 3.63 39.65 10.80
C GLN A 49 4.77 38.96 10.03
N HIS A 50 4.77 39.20 8.71
CA HIS A 50 5.97 39.23 7.88
C HIS A 50 6.80 40.46 8.27
N ASP A 51 7.96 40.26 8.89
CA ASP A 51 8.97 41.30 9.09
C ASP A 51 10.21 40.91 8.28
N ASP A 52 10.50 41.74 7.28
CA ASP A 52 11.69 41.72 6.46
C ASP A 52 12.86 42.25 7.30
N SER A 53 13.83 41.40 7.63
CA SER A 53 15.14 41.86 8.08
C SER A 53 16.25 40.88 7.69
N GLU A 54 17.10 41.34 6.76
CA GLU A 54 18.37 40.72 6.36
C GLU A 54 19.37 40.85 7.52
N ASP A 55 19.86 39.73 8.05
CA ASP A 55 21.01 39.69 8.98
C ASP A 55 21.96 38.56 8.56
N ASP A 56 23.03 38.95 7.87
CA ASP A 56 24.20 38.13 7.55
C ASP A 56 25.21 38.22 8.70
N SER A 57 25.46 37.12 9.43
CA SER A 57 26.75 36.88 10.09
C SER A 57 26.97 35.42 10.49
N GLU A 58 28.20 35.01 10.27
CA GLU A 58 28.63 33.65 9.96
C GLU A 58 29.11 32.89 11.21
N GLY A 59 28.79 31.60 11.34
CA GLY A 59 29.29 30.79 12.46
C GLY A 59 28.91 29.31 12.48
N SER A 60 29.71 28.49 11.79
CA SER A 60 30.06 27.07 12.04
C SER A 60 28.98 25.96 12.15
N SER A 61 29.10 25.03 11.20
CA SER A 61 28.96 23.57 11.37
C SER A 61 27.57 22.99 11.72
N GLY A 62 26.81 22.68 10.67
CA GLY A 62 25.75 21.68 10.70
C GLY A 62 25.44 21.24 9.28
N GLY A 63 25.62 19.96 8.94
CA GLY A 63 25.34 19.45 7.61
C GLY A 63 23.85 19.56 7.28
N GLY A 64 23.52 20.35 6.26
CA GLY A 64 22.27 20.22 5.52
C GLY A 64 22.60 19.49 4.24
N SER A 65 22.17 18.23 4.10
CA SER A 65 22.01 17.67 2.75
C SER A 65 20.80 18.38 2.15
N ASP A 66 21.06 19.43 1.38
CA ASP A 66 20.09 20.20 0.60
C ASP A 66 19.50 19.35 -0.54
N ASP A 67 18.83 18.26 -0.20
CA ASP A 67 17.98 17.49 -1.10
C ASP A 67 16.54 17.63 -0.59
N ASP A 68 15.87 18.72 -0.98
CA ASP A 68 14.44 18.98 -0.77
C ASP A 68 13.60 17.78 -1.27
N ALA A 69 13.33 16.85 -0.35
CA ALA A 69 12.66 15.59 -0.65
C ALA A 69 11.16 15.83 -0.84
N PHE A 70 10.74 16.06 -2.08
CA PHE A 70 9.33 16.00 -2.49
C PHE A 70 8.66 14.75 -1.90
N ASP A 71 7.64 14.96 -1.10
CA ASP A 71 7.12 14.00 -0.10
C ASP A 71 6.39 12.82 -0.76
N CYS A 72 5.98 12.98 -2.03
CA CYS A 72 5.35 11.92 -2.80
C CYS A 72 6.07 11.66 -4.14
N ALA A 73 6.81 10.55 -4.22
CA ALA A 73 7.50 10.11 -5.44
C ALA A 73 6.59 9.85 -6.66
N PHE A 74 5.27 9.73 -6.47
CA PHE A 74 4.32 9.48 -7.55
C PHE A 74 3.79 10.76 -8.21
N CYS A 75 3.59 11.82 -7.44
CA CYS A 75 3.09 13.09 -7.98
C CYS A 75 4.09 14.23 -7.87
N GLN A 76 5.22 14.04 -7.19
CA GLN A 76 6.26 15.06 -6.92
C GLN A 76 5.66 16.36 -6.37
N ASP A 77 4.56 16.23 -5.61
CA ASP A 77 3.73 17.36 -5.15
C ASP A 77 3.34 18.38 -6.24
N ASP A 78 3.29 17.94 -7.50
CA ASP A 78 2.93 18.79 -8.63
C ASP A 78 1.46 19.24 -8.47
N PRO A 79 1.19 20.56 -8.38
CA PRO A 79 -0.15 21.10 -8.21
C PRO A 79 -1.08 20.81 -9.40
N LYS A 80 -0.54 20.38 -10.54
CA LYS A 80 -1.32 19.92 -11.70
C LYS A 80 -1.87 18.51 -11.50
N ILE A 81 -1.26 17.70 -10.64
CA ILE A 81 -1.69 16.33 -10.33
C ILE A 81 -2.69 16.36 -9.18
N LYS A 82 -3.98 16.53 -9.52
CA LYS A 82 -5.09 16.61 -8.56
C LYS A 82 -5.48 15.27 -7.93
N VAL A 83 -5.02 14.16 -8.51
CA VAL A 83 -5.37 12.79 -8.10
C VAL A 83 -4.10 11.99 -7.85
N CYS A 84 -3.91 11.50 -6.64
CA CYS A 84 -2.84 10.60 -6.25
C CYS A 84 -3.33 9.60 -5.19
N PHE A 85 -3.28 8.31 -5.49
CA PHE A 85 -3.61 7.24 -4.53
C PHE A 85 -2.48 6.95 -3.54
N LYS A 86 -1.44 7.80 -3.48
CA LYS A 86 -0.32 7.61 -2.55
C LYS A 86 -0.30 8.63 -1.42
N CYS A 87 -0.73 9.86 -1.68
CA CYS A 87 -0.76 10.99 -0.74
C CYS A 87 -2.12 11.70 -0.82
N GLY A 88 -3.18 10.90 -0.93
CA GLY A 88 -4.53 11.33 -1.19
C GLY A 88 -5.49 10.17 -0.94
N CYS A 89 -6.79 10.44 -1.07
CA CYS A 89 -7.80 9.47 -0.68
C CYS A 89 -7.65 8.13 -1.42
N GLN A 90 -7.59 7.01 -0.70
CA GLN A 90 -7.48 5.67 -1.29
C GLN A 90 -8.66 5.25 -2.16
N LYS A 91 -9.80 5.94 -2.06
CA LYS A 91 -11.03 5.65 -2.81
C LYS A 91 -11.15 6.49 -4.08
N CYS A 92 -11.05 7.81 -3.98
CA CYS A 92 -11.20 8.71 -5.13
C CYS A 92 -9.86 9.23 -5.69
N GLY A 93 -8.77 9.03 -4.96
CA GLY A 93 -7.43 9.56 -5.26
C GLY A 93 -7.30 11.07 -5.05
N GLY A 94 -8.38 11.78 -4.70
CA GLY A 94 -8.38 13.23 -4.58
C GLY A 94 -7.58 13.73 -3.38
N LYS A 95 -6.95 14.90 -3.58
CA LYS A 95 -6.21 15.67 -2.56
C LYS A 95 -6.96 16.94 -2.11
N HIS A 96 -8.29 16.85 -2.08
CA HIS A 96 -9.15 17.96 -1.68
C HIS A 96 -9.71 17.69 -0.28
N ASP A 97 -10.36 18.69 0.33
CA ASP A 97 -11.12 18.55 1.57
C ASP A 97 -10.34 17.83 2.68
N HIS A 98 -9.10 18.26 2.94
CA HIS A 98 -8.22 17.68 3.95
C HIS A 98 -8.80 17.76 5.36
N SER A 99 -9.75 18.67 5.60
CA SER A 99 -10.51 18.78 6.84
C SER A 99 -11.53 17.65 7.03
N LEU A 100 -11.88 16.93 5.96
CA LEU A 100 -12.82 15.81 5.94
C LEU A 100 -12.12 14.50 5.55
N ILE A 101 -10.84 14.36 5.87
CA ILE A 101 -10.07 13.12 5.69
C ILE A 101 -9.93 12.39 7.03
N LEU A 102 -10.17 11.09 6.98
CA LEU A 102 -9.93 10.10 8.02
C LEU A 102 -8.63 9.37 7.71
N LEU A 103 -7.86 9.08 8.76
CA LEU A 103 -6.69 8.21 8.71
C LEU A 103 -7.05 6.89 9.39
N CYS A 104 -6.69 5.79 8.75
CA CYS A 104 -6.86 4.47 9.35
C CYS A 104 -5.75 4.22 10.39
N ASP A 105 -6.10 3.91 11.64
CA ASP A 105 -5.11 3.68 12.71
C ASP A 105 -4.21 2.44 12.52
N GLU A 106 -4.56 1.52 11.62
CA GLU A 106 -3.72 0.36 11.33
C GLU A 106 -2.86 0.52 10.08
N CYS A 107 -3.35 1.28 9.10
CA CYS A 107 -2.69 1.39 7.82
C CYS A 107 -2.48 2.82 7.35
N ASP A 108 -2.60 3.84 8.18
CA ASP A 108 -2.26 5.25 7.92
C ASP A 108 -2.66 5.77 6.53
N ASP A 109 -3.72 5.20 5.96
CA ASP A 109 -4.21 5.49 4.63
C ASP A 109 -5.32 6.53 4.75
N GLU A 110 -5.36 7.47 3.81
CA GLU A 110 -6.29 8.59 3.82
C GLU A 110 -7.61 8.22 3.14
N TYR A 111 -8.73 8.59 3.76
CA TYR A 111 -10.07 8.38 3.25
C TYR A 111 -10.94 9.60 3.50
N HIS A 112 -11.64 10.13 2.51
CA HIS A 112 -12.66 11.12 2.82
C HIS A 112 -13.79 10.53 3.66
N VAL A 113 -14.34 11.32 4.58
CA VAL A 113 -15.48 10.98 5.43
C VAL A 113 -16.69 10.50 4.61
N TYR A 114 -16.86 10.98 3.38
CA TYR A 114 -17.91 10.54 2.44
C TYR A 114 -17.50 9.42 1.48
N CYS A 115 -16.21 9.09 1.40
CA CYS A 115 -15.68 8.03 0.52
C CYS A 115 -15.58 6.66 1.23
N VAL A 116 -15.80 6.63 2.54
CA VAL A 116 -15.88 5.39 3.32
C VAL A 116 -17.26 4.74 3.15
N ASP A 117 -17.34 3.44 3.35
CA ASP A 117 -18.57 2.65 3.26
C ASP A 117 -18.90 2.06 4.64
N PRO A 118 -20.01 2.45 5.30
CA PRO A 118 -20.99 3.48 4.89
C PRO A 118 -20.40 4.91 4.96
N PRO A 119 -20.92 5.86 4.16
CA PRO A 119 -20.49 7.26 4.23
C PRO A 119 -20.78 7.84 5.61
N LEU A 120 -19.77 8.47 6.21
CA LEU A 120 -19.91 9.19 7.47
C LEU A 120 -20.30 10.64 7.17
N GLU A 121 -21.00 11.29 8.10
CA GLU A 121 -21.32 12.73 7.99
C GLU A 121 -20.31 13.59 8.76
N ARG A 122 -19.62 13.00 9.73
CA ARG A 122 -18.63 13.67 10.60
C ARG A 122 -17.47 12.74 10.92
N ILE A 123 -16.36 13.33 11.33
CA ILE A 123 -15.22 12.60 11.86
C ILE A 123 -15.65 11.91 13.17
N PRO A 124 -15.49 10.58 13.31
CA PRO A 124 -15.83 9.86 14.53
C PRO A 124 -14.89 10.26 15.67
N GLU A 125 -15.38 10.22 16.90
CA GLU A 125 -14.57 10.41 18.09
C GLU A 125 -13.90 9.06 18.45
N GLY A 126 -12.59 8.96 18.23
CA GLY A 126 -11.79 7.75 18.54
C GLY A 126 -11.15 7.10 17.33
N ASP A 127 -10.70 5.85 17.51
CA ASP A 127 -10.00 5.10 16.47
C ASP A 127 -10.94 4.70 15.32
N TRP A 128 -10.46 4.87 14.08
CA TRP A 128 -11.19 4.46 12.89
C TRP A 128 -10.35 3.52 12.02
N PHE A 129 -10.97 2.45 11.53
CA PHE A 129 -10.32 1.46 10.69
C PHE A 129 -11.00 1.41 9.32
N CYS A 130 -10.19 1.37 8.26
CA CYS A 130 -10.72 1.20 6.92
C CYS A 130 -11.20 -0.24 6.70
N SER A 131 -12.15 -0.43 5.77
CA SER A 131 -12.75 -1.74 5.49
C SER A 131 -11.73 -2.83 5.10
N LYS A 132 -10.56 -2.43 4.54
CA LYS A 132 -9.47 -3.37 4.24
C LYS A 132 -8.86 -3.94 5.52
N CYS A 133 -8.61 -3.09 6.51
CA CYS A 133 -8.04 -3.49 7.80
C CYS A 133 -9.05 -4.28 8.63
N GLU A 134 -10.32 -3.85 8.63
CA GLU A 134 -11.40 -4.60 9.29
C GLU A 134 -11.51 -6.02 8.72
N LEU A 135 -11.61 -6.16 7.40
CA LEU A 135 -11.71 -7.47 6.75
C LEU A 135 -10.48 -8.35 7.00
N LYS A 136 -9.28 -7.74 7.04
CA LYS A 136 -8.03 -8.45 7.36
C LYS A 136 -8.08 -9.00 8.79
N ARG A 137 -8.56 -8.20 9.76
CA ARG A 137 -8.74 -8.62 11.15
C ARG A 137 -9.78 -9.74 11.26
N GLU A 138 -10.96 -9.58 10.66
CA GLU A 138 -11.99 -10.62 10.64
C GLU A 138 -11.50 -11.94 10.04
N ARG A 139 -10.76 -11.88 8.93
CA ARG A 139 -10.17 -13.07 8.31
C ARG A 139 -9.14 -13.73 9.22
N ALA A 140 -8.32 -12.96 9.92
CA ALA A 140 -7.36 -13.48 10.88
C ALA A 140 -8.07 -14.20 12.05
N GLU A 141 -9.13 -13.59 12.60
CA GLU A 141 -9.96 -14.16 13.66
C GLU A 141 -10.60 -15.48 13.22
N LYS A 142 -11.27 -15.50 12.05
CA LYS A 142 -11.88 -16.70 11.49
C LYS A 142 -10.86 -17.83 11.28
N ARG A 143 -9.65 -17.51 10.82
CA ARG A 143 -8.57 -18.50 10.67
C ARG A 143 -8.09 -19.05 12.02
N ARG A 144 -8.02 -18.21 13.05
CA ARG A 144 -7.67 -18.64 14.41
C ARG A 144 -8.71 -19.60 14.97
N LEU A 145 -9.99 -19.19 14.93
CA LEU A 145 -11.12 -19.99 15.39
C LEU A 145 -11.22 -21.31 14.62
N ALA A 146 -11.08 -21.29 13.29
CA ALA A 146 -11.10 -22.51 12.47
C ALA A 146 -9.98 -23.49 12.85
N ARG A 147 -8.77 -22.99 13.17
CA ARG A 147 -7.65 -23.84 13.60
C ARG A 147 -7.91 -24.47 14.96
N GLU A 148 -8.48 -23.71 15.90
CA GLU A 148 -8.86 -24.20 17.22
C GLU A 148 -9.99 -25.24 17.13
N GLN A 149 -11.01 -24.94 16.34
CA GLN A 149 -12.11 -25.86 16.03
C GLN A 149 -11.62 -27.15 15.37
N ALA A 150 -10.70 -27.06 14.40
CA ALA A 150 -10.12 -28.23 13.75
C ALA A 150 -9.27 -29.07 14.70
N ALA A 151 -8.55 -28.42 15.64
CA ALA A 151 -7.80 -29.13 16.68
C ALA A 151 -8.74 -29.83 17.68
N ALA A 152 -9.86 -29.20 18.05
CA ALA A 152 -10.85 -29.76 18.96
C ALA A 152 -11.69 -30.90 18.34
N GLN A 153 -11.96 -30.83 17.04
CA GLN A 153 -12.75 -31.83 16.30
C GLN A 153 -11.88 -32.92 15.65
N ALA A 154 -10.55 -32.87 15.81
CA ALA A 154 -9.67 -33.91 15.31
C ALA A 154 -10.03 -35.24 15.98
N PRO A 155 -10.39 -36.29 15.19
CA PRO A 155 -10.71 -37.57 15.78
C PRO A 155 -9.46 -38.13 16.47
N ILE A 156 -9.59 -38.47 17.75
CA ILE A 156 -8.69 -39.33 18.55
C ILE A 156 -8.54 -40.73 17.90
N LYS A 157 -8.01 -40.81 16.68
CA LYS A 157 -7.66 -42.07 16.01
C LYS A 157 -6.18 -42.37 16.22
N ALA A 158 -5.77 -42.50 17.48
CA ALA A 158 -4.44 -42.99 17.83
C ALA A 158 -4.46 -44.24 18.71
N GLU A 159 -5.60 -44.69 19.25
CA GLU A 159 -5.62 -45.74 20.28
C GLU A 159 -6.45 -46.98 19.95
N ARG A 160 -6.33 -47.58 18.75
CA ARG A 160 -6.87 -48.95 18.50
C ARG A 160 -6.05 -49.76 17.49
N LYS A 161 -4.74 -49.92 17.70
CA LYS A 161 -3.91 -50.87 16.93
C LYS A 161 -2.89 -51.67 17.77
N SER A 162 -3.10 -51.76 19.07
CA SER A 162 -2.32 -52.61 19.99
C SER A 162 -3.00 -53.96 20.34
N SER A 163 -4.19 -54.26 19.83
CA SER A 163 -4.86 -55.55 20.07
C SER A 163 -4.96 -56.37 18.79
N ARG A 164 -3.84 -56.99 18.39
CA ARG A 164 -3.84 -58.09 17.44
C ARG A 164 -3.46 -59.35 18.24
N PRO A 165 -4.42 -60.21 18.64
CA PRO A 165 -4.10 -61.43 19.37
C PRO A 165 -3.39 -62.44 18.46
N SER A 166 -2.60 -63.30 19.11
CA SER A 166 -1.61 -64.25 18.60
C SER A 166 -2.13 -65.28 17.59
#